data_AF-A0A4S9XAN8-F1
#
_entry.id   AF-A0A4S9XAN8-F1
#
_cell.length_a   1.000
_cell.length_b   1.000
_cell.length_c   1.000
_cell.angle_alpha   90.00
_cell.angle_beta   90.00
_cell.angle_gamma   90.00
#
_symmetry.space_group_name_H-M   'P 1'
#
loop_
_entity.id
_entity.type
_entity.pdbx_description
1 polymer ?
#
loop_
_entity_poly.entity_id
_entity_poly.type
_entity_poly.pdbx_seq_one_letter_code
_entity_poly.pdbx_strand_id
1 'polypeptide(L)'
;MPHIRTFAAVLIAALPVANAWGTLGHETVAFIAQDRMAAHTVSWAQGVLDNTSTSYLAGIAAWADTYRYTAAGTFSAPFHFIDAEDSPPSSCSVDYDRDCGANGCVVSAIANYTQRVVSTTLSNTEVNYALRFLVHFVGDIHQPLHDEALEIGGNDIDVTFAGASTNLHHIWDTEIPEKFVGGYSLSDAKAWAQTLNTATKSGIYASQVASWTKGLDVTDPVTTALDWASEANAYVCSTVMPNGQAAVEDVDLSGAYYASAISVVELQIARAGVRLAAYLDAIAKNQKVLTKRLVQDDVDMSGADLLPDTRPLSKAKLNDPEWRCRTWIKNALVELEKDGQVVRTAQLSWEKIERTARDYVAQKTAAGRYQQEDIIAEPRPMWDMLEEKETVP
;
A
#
# COMPACT_ATOMS: atom_id res chain seq x y z
N MET A 1 -19.57 39.94 38.96
CA MET A 1 -19.96 38.75 38.19
C MET A 1 -18.71 38.21 37.53
N PRO A 2 -18.18 37.03 37.89
CA PRO A 2 -16.99 36.51 37.25
C PRO A 2 -17.37 35.88 35.90
N HIS A 3 -16.63 36.22 34.85
CA HIS A 3 -16.81 35.70 33.51
C HIS A 3 -16.35 34.23 33.47
N ILE A 4 -17.31 33.31 33.32
CA ILE A 4 -17.06 31.89 33.06
C ILE A 4 -16.49 31.79 31.63
N ARG A 5 -15.22 31.38 31.51
CA ARG A 5 -14.60 31.02 30.24
C ARG A 5 -14.98 29.57 29.93
N THR A 6 -15.92 29.37 29.01
CA THR A 6 -16.27 28.07 28.46
C THR A 6 -15.11 27.60 27.58
N PHE A 7 -14.33 26.62 28.04
CA PHE A 7 -13.40 25.90 27.19
C PHE A 7 -14.21 24.93 26.33
N ALA A 8 -14.26 25.19 25.03
CA ALA A 8 -14.74 24.20 24.06
C ALA A 8 -13.69 23.09 23.96
N ALA A 9 -14.04 21.89 24.42
CA ALA A 9 -13.25 20.70 24.18
C ALA A 9 -13.34 20.35 22.69
N VAL A 10 -12.25 20.56 21.96
CA VAL A 10 -12.10 20.05 20.60
C VAL A 10 -11.82 18.55 20.75
N LEU A 11 -12.84 17.72 20.48
CA LEU A 11 -12.66 16.29 20.28
C LEU A 11 -11.90 16.14 18.96
N ILE A 12 -10.61 15.83 19.04
CA ILE A 12 -9.84 15.37 17.88
C ILE A 12 -10.32 13.94 17.63
N ALA A 13 -11.16 13.76 16.61
CA ALA A 13 -11.40 12.44 16.06
C ALA A 13 -10.08 11.96 15.46
N ALA A 14 -9.46 10.96 16.07
CA ALA A 14 -8.34 10.25 15.47
C ALA A 14 -8.89 9.58 14.20
N LEU A 15 -8.44 10.04 13.02
CA LEU A 15 -8.70 9.33 11.78
C LEU A 15 -8.04 7.95 11.91
N PRO A 16 -8.72 6.85 11.53
CA PRO A 16 -8.11 5.53 11.52
C PRO A 16 -6.89 5.60 10.60
N VAL A 17 -5.75 5.30 11.18
CA VAL A 17 -4.47 5.27 10.49
C VAL A 17 -4.44 3.93 9.77
N ALA A 18 -4.57 3.95 8.44
CA ALA A 18 -4.48 2.75 7.62
C ALA A 18 -3.05 2.19 7.69
N ASN A 19 -2.83 1.28 8.62
CA ASN A 19 -1.63 0.44 8.69
C ASN A 19 -1.69 -0.59 7.58
N ALA A 20 -0.56 -1.23 7.26
CA ALA A 20 -0.67 -2.54 6.63
C ALA A 20 -1.35 -3.53 7.57
N TRP A 21 -1.23 -4.86 7.38
CA TRP A 21 -1.80 -5.81 8.37
C TRP A 21 -1.65 -5.23 9.77
N GLY A 22 -2.75 -5.08 10.52
CA GLY A 22 -2.69 -4.39 11.81
C GLY A 22 -1.64 -5.05 12.71
N THR A 23 -1.26 -4.39 13.80
CA THR A 23 -0.16 -4.86 14.68
C THR A 23 -0.23 -6.39 14.97
N LEU A 24 -1.45 -6.91 15.22
CA LEU A 24 -1.72 -8.34 15.38
C LEU A 24 -1.20 -9.20 14.19
N GLY A 25 -1.53 -8.82 12.95
CA GLY A 25 -1.15 -9.55 11.75
C GLY A 25 0.36 -9.57 11.56
N HIS A 26 1.03 -8.41 11.66
CA HIS A 26 2.50 -8.33 11.58
C HIS A 26 3.22 -9.16 12.64
N GLU A 27 2.79 -9.05 13.90
CA GLU A 27 3.36 -9.83 15.00
C GLU A 27 3.14 -11.33 14.78
N THR A 28 1.97 -11.72 14.24
CA THR A 28 1.66 -13.12 13.92
C THR A 28 2.56 -13.66 12.82
N VAL A 29 2.72 -12.92 11.70
CA VAL A 29 3.65 -13.26 10.61
C VAL A 29 5.06 -13.46 11.14
N ALA A 30 5.54 -12.53 11.97
CA ALA A 30 6.87 -12.59 12.55
C ALA A 30 7.04 -13.79 13.52
N PHE A 31 6.05 -14.10 14.36
CA PHE A 31 6.10 -15.28 15.23
C PHE A 31 6.10 -16.59 14.42
N ILE A 32 5.31 -16.67 13.35
CA ILE A 32 5.34 -17.82 12.43
C ILE A 32 6.76 -17.98 11.89
N ALA A 33 7.39 -16.89 11.44
CA ALA A 33 8.73 -16.94 10.89
C ALA A 33 9.78 -17.41 11.92
N GLN A 34 9.76 -16.85 13.14
CA GLN A 34 10.68 -17.22 14.23
C GLN A 34 10.69 -18.73 14.52
N ASP A 35 9.52 -19.36 14.52
CA ASP A 35 9.33 -20.78 14.83
C ASP A 35 9.75 -21.74 13.70
N ARG A 36 10.13 -21.19 12.54
CA ARG A 36 10.45 -21.94 11.32
C ARG A 36 11.87 -21.74 10.84
N MET A 37 12.48 -20.60 11.12
CA MET A 37 13.86 -20.30 10.72
C MET A 37 14.86 -21.30 11.31
N ALA A 38 15.93 -21.54 10.55
CA ALA A 38 17.05 -22.32 11.03
C ALA A 38 17.80 -21.61 12.16
N ALA A 39 18.43 -22.37 13.06
CA ALA A 39 19.12 -21.82 14.24
C ALA A 39 20.20 -20.77 13.88
N HIS A 40 20.92 -20.95 12.77
CA HIS A 40 21.92 -19.97 12.32
C HIS A 40 21.28 -18.64 11.88
N THR A 41 20.11 -18.68 11.23
CA THR A 41 19.33 -17.51 10.83
C THR A 41 18.78 -16.78 12.05
N VAL A 42 18.31 -17.52 13.05
CA VAL A 42 17.91 -16.95 14.35
C VAL A 42 19.08 -16.18 14.97
N SER A 43 20.25 -16.81 15.09
CA SER A 43 21.43 -16.13 15.64
C SER A 43 21.87 -14.91 14.83
N TRP A 44 21.81 -14.99 13.50
CA TRP A 44 22.11 -13.86 12.62
C TRP A 44 21.13 -12.71 12.82
N ALA A 45 19.82 -12.97 12.78
CA ALA A 45 18.79 -11.96 12.94
C ALA A 45 18.83 -11.30 14.33
N GLN A 46 19.04 -12.09 15.39
CA GLN A 46 19.24 -11.56 16.75
C GLN A 46 20.49 -10.68 16.86
N GLY A 47 21.58 -11.05 16.17
CA GLY A 47 22.80 -10.25 16.11
C GLY A 47 22.61 -8.92 15.36
N VAL A 48 21.91 -8.94 14.21
CA VAL A 48 21.55 -7.72 13.47
C VAL A 48 20.64 -6.81 14.30
N LEU A 49 19.70 -7.40 15.03
CA LEU A 49 18.73 -6.65 15.83
C LEU A 49 19.26 -6.19 17.19
N ASP A 50 20.41 -6.71 17.62
CA ASP A 50 20.91 -6.63 19.00
C ASP A 50 19.82 -6.98 20.03
N ASN A 51 19.10 -8.06 19.75
CA ASN A 51 17.95 -8.47 20.54
C ASN A 51 17.81 -10.00 20.56
N THR A 52 18.01 -10.60 21.72
CA THR A 52 17.89 -12.05 21.94
C THR A 52 16.59 -12.45 22.65
N SER A 53 15.59 -11.58 22.69
CA SER A 53 14.30 -11.89 23.33
C SER A 53 13.56 -13.01 22.56
N THR A 54 12.52 -13.58 23.18
CA THR A 54 11.67 -14.58 22.51
C THR A 54 10.71 -13.98 21.47
N SER A 55 10.70 -12.65 21.33
CA SER A 55 9.88 -11.89 20.40
C SER A 55 10.75 -10.94 19.57
N TYR A 56 11.99 -11.33 19.26
CA TYR A 56 12.97 -10.44 18.62
C TYR A 56 12.54 -9.94 17.23
N LEU A 57 11.83 -10.75 16.42
CA LEU A 57 11.17 -10.29 15.20
C LEU A 57 9.79 -9.69 15.49
N ALA A 58 8.96 -10.38 16.29
CA ALA A 58 7.58 -9.93 16.52
C ALA A 58 7.52 -8.52 17.15
N GLY A 59 8.41 -8.23 18.12
CA GLY A 59 8.49 -6.92 18.77
C GLY A 59 9.00 -5.78 17.90
N ILE A 60 9.45 -6.06 16.67
CA ILE A 60 9.78 -5.02 15.67
C ILE A 60 8.85 -5.05 14.45
N ALA A 61 7.90 -5.99 14.40
CA ALA A 61 7.16 -6.29 13.18
C ALA A 61 6.27 -5.13 12.74
N ALA A 62 5.73 -4.33 13.66
CA ALA A 62 4.94 -3.12 13.37
C ALA A 62 5.77 -1.82 13.36
N TRP A 63 7.11 -1.90 13.41
CA TRP A 63 7.96 -0.70 13.51
C TRP A 63 7.86 0.20 12.27
N ALA A 64 7.79 -0.36 11.06
CA ALA A 64 7.79 0.41 9.82
C ALA A 64 6.54 1.31 9.71
N ASP A 65 5.37 0.78 10.09
CA ASP A 65 4.12 1.54 10.21
C ASP A 65 4.24 2.75 11.13
N THR A 66 4.95 2.62 12.25
CA THR A 66 5.19 3.76 13.15
C THR A 66 6.21 4.72 12.55
N TYR A 67 7.25 4.18 11.90
CA TYR A 67 8.37 4.96 11.37
C TYR A 67 7.97 5.88 10.21
N ARG A 68 7.08 5.44 9.31
CA ARG A 68 6.61 6.24 8.17
C ARG A 68 5.91 7.56 8.55
N TYR A 69 5.39 7.66 9.78
CA TYR A 69 4.79 8.91 10.31
C TYR A 69 5.79 9.86 10.96
N THR A 70 7.07 9.48 11.05
CA THR A 70 8.13 10.36 11.52
C THR A 70 8.73 11.15 10.38
N ALA A 71 9.25 12.35 10.64
CA ALA A 71 9.94 13.15 9.62
C ALA A 71 11.14 12.42 8.97
N ALA A 72 11.77 11.49 9.71
CA ALA A 72 12.87 10.67 9.19
C ALA A 72 12.39 9.51 8.31
N GLY A 73 11.15 9.03 8.49
CA GLY A 73 10.63 7.85 7.83
C GLY A 73 9.58 8.10 6.75
N THR A 74 9.10 9.33 6.57
CA THR A 74 8.05 9.67 5.58
C THR A 74 8.37 9.18 4.16
N PHE A 75 9.66 9.12 3.79
CA PHE A 75 10.09 8.56 2.50
C PHE A 75 9.66 7.11 2.28
N SER A 76 9.45 6.35 3.36
CA SER A 76 9.12 4.92 3.30
C SER A 76 7.63 4.62 3.18
N ALA A 77 6.75 5.63 3.22
CA ALA A 77 5.31 5.41 3.13
C ALA A 77 4.88 4.61 1.87
N PRO A 78 5.42 4.88 0.66
CA PRO A 78 5.08 4.11 -0.55
C PRO A 78 5.59 2.66 -0.52
N PHE A 79 6.52 2.32 0.37
CA PHE A 79 7.14 0.99 0.41
C PHE A 79 6.24 -0.08 1.03
N HIS A 80 5.08 0.32 1.55
CA HIS A 80 4.12 -0.60 2.15
C HIS A 80 3.20 -1.25 1.11
N PHE A 81 3.12 -0.76 -0.13
CA PHE A 81 2.16 -1.24 -1.11
C PHE A 81 2.72 -1.19 -2.53
N ILE A 82 2.02 -1.84 -3.46
CA ILE A 82 2.15 -1.66 -4.90
C ILE A 82 0.75 -1.40 -5.46
N ASP A 83 0.55 -0.22 -6.05
CA ASP A 83 -0.76 0.20 -6.56
C ASP A 83 -1.01 -0.46 -7.91
N ALA A 84 -1.57 -1.68 -7.90
CA ALA A 84 -1.86 -2.41 -9.13
C ALA A 84 -2.93 -1.68 -9.97
N GLU A 85 -2.55 -1.16 -11.13
CA GLU A 85 -3.45 -0.43 -12.04
C GLU A 85 -4.20 -1.42 -12.96
N ASP A 86 -5.03 -2.27 -12.36
CA ASP A 86 -5.85 -3.28 -13.02
C ASP A 86 -7.36 -2.92 -12.99
N SER A 87 -8.28 -3.90 -12.96
CA SER A 87 -9.73 -3.63 -13.10
C SER A 87 -10.58 -4.66 -12.36
N PRO A 88 -10.52 -4.71 -11.02
CA PRO A 88 -11.29 -5.67 -10.23
C PRO A 88 -12.80 -5.41 -10.36
N PRO A 89 -13.64 -6.47 -10.35
CA PRO A 89 -13.28 -7.89 -10.28
C PRO A 89 -12.98 -8.53 -11.64
N SER A 90 -13.01 -7.75 -12.73
CA SER A 90 -12.96 -8.30 -14.09
C SER A 90 -11.57 -8.80 -14.49
N SER A 91 -10.52 -8.15 -13.99
CA SER A 91 -9.13 -8.52 -14.22
C SER A 91 -8.28 -8.04 -13.05
N CYS A 92 -7.53 -8.96 -12.44
CA CYS A 92 -6.54 -8.66 -11.41
C CYS A 92 -5.16 -9.09 -11.92
N SER A 93 -4.19 -8.18 -11.85
CA SER A 93 -2.83 -8.39 -12.32
C SER A 93 -1.90 -7.33 -11.73
N VAL A 94 -0.69 -7.74 -11.37
CA VAL A 94 0.39 -6.83 -10.97
C VAL A 94 1.47 -6.83 -12.04
N ASP A 95 1.95 -5.65 -12.44
CA ASP A 95 3.06 -5.43 -13.34
C ASP A 95 4.02 -4.41 -12.73
N TYR A 96 5.25 -4.82 -12.46
CA TYR A 96 6.21 -4.01 -11.72
C TYR A 96 6.48 -2.64 -12.36
N ASP A 97 6.63 -2.60 -13.69
CA ASP A 97 6.95 -1.37 -14.43
C ASP A 97 5.75 -0.43 -14.52
N ARG A 98 4.53 -0.97 -14.53
CA ARG A 98 3.28 -0.20 -14.52
C ARG A 98 2.99 0.36 -13.13
N ASP A 99 3.19 -0.44 -12.08
CA ASP A 99 2.54 -0.22 -10.78
C ASP A 99 3.49 0.31 -9.70
N CYS A 100 4.81 0.07 -9.78
CA CYS A 100 5.71 0.43 -8.69
C CYS A 100 5.94 1.95 -8.55
N GLY A 101 5.73 2.70 -9.64
CA GLY A 101 5.87 4.15 -9.66
C GLY A 101 7.30 4.68 -9.41
N ALA A 102 7.44 6.00 -9.45
CA ALA A 102 8.74 6.68 -9.30
C ALA A 102 9.16 6.93 -7.84
N ASN A 103 8.28 6.66 -6.88
CA ASN A 103 8.59 6.81 -5.46
C ASN A 103 8.91 5.45 -4.79
N GLY A 104 8.89 4.37 -5.57
CA GLY A 104 9.06 3.00 -5.09
C GLY A 104 7.76 2.40 -4.55
N CYS A 105 7.82 1.10 -4.35
CA CYS A 105 6.72 0.25 -3.91
C CYS A 105 7.25 -0.88 -3.01
N VAL A 106 6.39 -1.71 -2.47
CA VAL A 106 6.76 -2.85 -1.63
C VAL A 106 7.71 -3.83 -2.33
N VAL A 107 7.56 -4.05 -3.63
CA VAL A 107 8.46 -4.92 -4.43
C VAL A 107 9.87 -4.33 -4.51
N SER A 108 10.00 -3.04 -4.85
CA SER A 108 11.31 -2.37 -4.93
C SER A 108 11.97 -2.26 -3.54
N ALA A 109 11.16 -2.08 -2.49
CA ALA A 109 11.62 -2.01 -1.12
C ALA A 109 12.16 -3.36 -0.63
N ILE A 110 11.45 -4.47 -0.88
CA ILE A 110 11.96 -5.82 -0.57
C ILE A 110 13.29 -6.06 -1.28
N ALA A 111 13.37 -5.69 -2.57
CA ALA A 111 14.62 -5.79 -3.32
C ALA A 111 15.75 -4.94 -2.72
N ASN A 112 15.48 -3.70 -2.31
CA ASN A 112 16.46 -2.81 -1.70
C ASN A 112 16.95 -3.36 -0.36
N TYR A 113 16.04 -3.65 0.56
CA TYR A 113 16.42 -4.04 1.92
C TYR A 113 17.02 -5.45 1.99
N THR A 114 16.76 -6.31 1.00
CA THR A 114 17.48 -7.59 0.83
C THR A 114 18.99 -7.38 0.63
N GLN A 115 19.38 -6.31 -0.07
CA GLN A 115 20.78 -5.97 -0.32
C GLN A 115 21.39 -5.28 0.90
N ARG A 116 20.63 -4.35 1.50
CA ARG A 116 21.10 -3.56 2.65
C ARG A 116 21.33 -4.41 3.90
N VAL A 117 20.50 -5.43 4.14
CA VAL A 117 20.61 -6.28 5.34
C VAL A 117 21.87 -7.15 5.36
N VAL A 118 22.57 -7.29 4.24
CA VAL A 118 23.84 -8.03 4.10
C VAL A 118 25.02 -7.14 3.74
N SER A 119 24.84 -5.82 3.77
CA SER A 119 25.91 -4.88 3.47
C SER A 119 26.96 -4.87 4.58
N THR A 120 28.24 -4.79 4.19
CA THR A 120 29.38 -4.63 5.10
C THR A 120 29.87 -3.19 5.20
N THR A 121 29.28 -2.27 4.43
CA THR A 121 29.66 -0.84 4.40
C THR A 121 28.66 0.04 5.14
N LEU A 122 27.41 -0.40 5.27
CA LEU A 122 26.38 0.28 6.05
C LEU A 122 26.65 0.19 7.56
N SER A 123 26.15 1.17 8.30
CA SER A 123 26.17 1.14 9.75
C SER A 123 25.28 0.03 10.30
N ASN A 124 25.58 -0.44 11.52
CA ASN A 124 24.75 -1.44 12.20
C ASN A 124 23.27 -1.02 12.28
N THR A 125 23.00 0.29 12.46
CA THR A 125 21.64 0.83 12.50
C THR A 125 20.91 0.68 11.17
N GLU A 126 21.58 0.93 10.05
CA GLU A 126 20.97 0.81 8.71
C GLU A 126 20.71 -0.64 8.34
N VAL A 127 21.62 -1.55 8.70
CA VAL A 127 21.44 -3.00 8.53
C VAL A 127 20.28 -3.50 9.42
N ASN A 128 20.17 -2.98 10.64
CA ASN A 128 19.06 -3.26 11.56
C ASN A 128 17.72 -2.81 10.97
N TYR A 129 17.64 -1.58 10.46
CA TYR A 129 16.42 -1.05 9.81
C TYR A 129 16.06 -1.86 8.57
N ALA A 130 17.05 -2.29 7.77
CA ALA A 130 16.79 -3.15 6.63
C ALA A 130 16.11 -4.47 7.02
N LEU A 131 16.54 -5.10 8.12
CA LEU A 131 15.86 -6.31 8.62
C LEU A 131 14.44 -6.00 9.12
N ARG A 132 14.21 -4.87 9.80
CA ARG A 132 12.87 -4.48 10.26
C ARG A 132 11.92 -4.27 9.09
N PHE A 133 12.37 -3.55 8.06
CA PHE A 133 11.60 -3.32 6.84
C PHE A 133 11.27 -4.63 6.12
N LEU A 134 12.24 -5.54 5.95
CA LEU A 134 11.97 -6.85 5.35
C LEU A 134 10.91 -7.66 6.11
N VAL A 135 10.97 -7.67 7.45
CA VAL A 135 9.99 -8.38 8.28
C VAL A 135 8.58 -7.81 8.08
N HIS A 136 8.47 -6.48 7.97
CA HIS A 136 7.21 -5.79 7.78
C HIS A 136 6.65 -5.98 6.36
N PHE A 137 7.43 -5.64 5.34
CA PHE A 137 6.99 -5.62 3.94
C PHE A 137 6.65 -7.00 3.37
N VAL A 138 7.27 -8.07 3.88
CA VAL A 138 6.85 -9.44 3.54
C VAL A 138 5.47 -9.74 4.14
N GLY A 139 5.08 -9.12 5.24
CA GLY A 139 3.69 -9.11 5.71
C GLY A 139 2.78 -8.35 4.75
N ASP A 140 3.10 -7.08 4.46
CA ASP A 140 2.28 -6.16 3.66
C ASP A 140 1.91 -6.75 2.30
N ILE A 141 2.89 -7.26 1.55
CA ILE A 141 2.72 -7.82 0.20
C ILE A 141 1.84 -9.09 0.14
N HIS A 142 1.36 -9.57 1.29
CA HIS A 142 0.39 -10.65 1.36
C HIS A 142 -1.02 -10.17 1.71
N GLN A 143 -1.21 -8.90 2.07
CA GLN A 143 -2.52 -8.29 2.27
C GLN A 143 -3.05 -7.88 0.89
N PRO A 144 -4.13 -8.49 0.37
CA PRO A 144 -4.56 -8.25 -1.02
C PRO A 144 -4.76 -6.78 -1.41
N LEU A 145 -5.21 -5.93 -0.49
CA LEU A 145 -5.43 -4.50 -0.72
C LEU A 145 -4.14 -3.65 -0.64
N HIS A 146 -3.00 -4.24 -0.30
CA HIS A 146 -1.67 -3.63 -0.47
C HIS A 146 -1.13 -3.82 -1.89
N ASP A 147 -1.79 -4.64 -2.69
CA ASP A 147 -1.42 -4.95 -4.07
C ASP A 147 -2.52 -4.49 -5.04
N GLU A 148 -3.17 -3.35 -4.75
CA GLU A 148 -4.35 -2.82 -5.46
C GLU A 148 -4.41 -1.29 -5.41
N ALA A 149 -4.69 -0.63 -6.54
CA ALA A 149 -4.78 0.82 -6.63
C ALA A 149 -6.19 1.38 -6.32
N LEU A 150 -7.25 0.60 -6.62
CA LEU A 150 -8.64 1.05 -6.58
C LEU A 150 -8.98 1.69 -5.23
N GLU A 151 -9.42 2.95 -5.27
CA GLU A 151 -9.81 3.74 -4.10
C GLU A 151 -8.73 3.75 -3.00
N ILE A 152 -7.46 3.90 -3.41
CA ILE A 152 -6.28 3.95 -2.54
C ILE A 152 -6.16 2.63 -1.74
N GLY A 153 -6.16 1.51 -2.45
CA GLY A 153 -6.20 0.18 -1.83
C GLY A 153 -7.47 -0.05 -1.00
N GLY A 154 -8.60 0.54 -1.39
CA GLY A 154 -9.87 0.45 -0.66
C GLY A 154 -9.95 1.32 0.61
N ASN A 155 -9.03 2.26 0.82
CA ASN A 155 -9.14 3.23 1.91
C ASN A 155 -10.28 4.23 1.72
N ASP A 156 -10.62 4.54 0.47
CA ASP A 156 -11.73 5.42 0.11
C ASP A 156 -13.04 4.65 -0.15
N ILE A 157 -13.08 3.33 0.16
CA ILE A 157 -14.32 2.53 0.16
C ILE A 157 -14.86 2.48 1.58
N ASP A 158 -15.83 3.34 1.88
CA ASP A 158 -16.51 3.39 3.18
C ASP A 158 -17.32 2.12 3.42
N VAL A 159 -17.20 1.52 4.60
CA VAL A 159 -17.94 0.31 5.01
C VAL A 159 -18.38 0.41 6.46
N THR A 160 -19.31 -0.46 6.85
CA THR A 160 -19.60 -0.73 8.26
C THR A 160 -19.01 -2.08 8.66
N PHE A 161 -18.46 -2.19 9.87
CA PHE A 161 -18.06 -3.47 10.43
C PHE A 161 -18.56 -3.58 11.86
N ALA A 162 -19.48 -4.52 12.10
CA ALA A 162 -20.09 -4.76 13.40
C ALA A 162 -20.72 -3.48 14.02
N GLY A 163 -21.35 -2.67 13.16
CA GLY A 163 -21.98 -1.40 13.53
C GLY A 163 -21.05 -0.18 13.65
N ALA A 164 -19.73 -0.33 13.43
CA ALA A 164 -18.78 0.79 13.39
C ALA A 164 -18.47 1.22 11.95
N SER A 165 -18.43 2.53 11.70
CA SER A 165 -18.02 3.12 10.42
C SER A 165 -16.50 3.02 10.27
N THR A 166 -16.03 2.51 9.15
CA THR A 166 -14.60 2.31 8.83
C THR A 166 -14.44 2.22 7.30
N ASN A 167 -13.31 1.74 6.78
CA ASN A 167 -13.10 1.51 5.35
C ASN A 167 -12.70 0.05 5.05
N LEU A 168 -12.78 -0.33 3.78
CA LEU A 168 -12.51 -1.70 3.33
C LEU A 168 -11.08 -2.15 3.65
N HIS A 169 -10.09 -1.28 3.46
CA HIS A 169 -8.69 -1.55 3.76
C HIS A 169 -8.49 -1.94 5.24
N HIS A 170 -8.97 -1.07 6.13
CA HIS A 170 -8.83 -1.21 7.58
C HIS A 170 -9.48 -2.50 8.12
N ILE A 171 -10.61 -2.94 7.55
CA ILE A 171 -11.21 -4.20 8.00
C ILE A 171 -10.37 -5.42 7.62
N TRP A 172 -9.65 -5.39 6.50
CA TRP A 172 -8.74 -6.46 6.11
C TRP A 172 -7.49 -6.46 6.99
N ASP A 173 -6.93 -5.30 7.27
CA ASP A 173 -5.74 -5.20 8.12
C ASP A 173 -6.02 -5.60 9.57
N THR A 174 -7.14 -5.13 10.12
CA THR A 174 -7.31 -5.05 11.57
C THR A 174 -8.57 -5.77 12.02
N GLU A 175 -9.75 -5.33 11.56
CA GLU A 175 -11.02 -5.77 12.17
C GLU A 175 -11.31 -7.27 11.95
N ILE A 176 -11.06 -7.80 10.75
CA ILE A 176 -11.26 -9.21 10.43
C ILE A 176 -10.30 -10.11 11.23
N PRO A 177 -8.96 -9.88 11.20
CA PRO A 177 -8.01 -10.59 12.06
C PRO A 177 -8.35 -10.53 13.55
N GLU A 178 -8.59 -9.33 14.09
CA GLU A 178 -8.81 -9.13 15.52
C GLU A 178 -10.14 -9.75 15.99
N LYS A 179 -11.20 -9.67 15.17
CA LYS A 179 -12.47 -10.35 15.45
C LYS A 179 -12.30 -11.87 15.48
N PHE A 180 -11.49 -12.43 14.58
CA PHE A 180 -11.25 -13.87 14.53
C PHE A 180 -10.45 -14.36 15.73
N VAL A 181 -9.37 -13.65 16.08
CA VAL A 181 -8.50 -14.01 17.21
C VAL A 181 -9.16 -13.71 18.55
N GLY A 182 -10.00 -12.67 18.62
CA GLY A 182 -10.65 -12.20 19.84
C GLY A 182 -9.76 -11.30 20.71
N GLY A 183 -8.73 -10.69 20.12
CA GLY A 183 -7.75 -9.83 20.79
C GLY A 183 -6.65 -9.36 19.83
N TYR A 184 -5.82 -8.43 20.29
CA TYR A 184 -4.79 -7.76 19.49
C TYR A 184 -3.43 -7.66 20.19
N SER A 185 -3.27 -8.31 21.35
CA SER A 185 -2.03 -8.26 22.10
C SER A 185 -0.94 -9.14 21.45
N LEU A 186 0.32 -8.87 21.77
CA LEU A 186 1.44 -9.72 21.38
C LEU A 186 1.26 -11.19 21.80
N SER A 187 0.58 -11.45 22.93
CA SER A 187 0.22 -12.82 23.33
C SER A 187 -0.83 -13.46 22.44
N ASP A 188 -1.79 -12.69 21.94
CA ASP A 188 -2.82 -13.15 21.02
C ASP A 188 -2.19 -13.48 19.66
N ALA A 189 -1.32 -12.59 19.14
CA ALA A 189 -0.52 -12.82 17.95
C ALA A 189 0.31 -14.12 18.06
N LYS A 190 0.96 -14.33 19.20
CA LYS A 190 1.75 -15.53 19.46
C LYS A 190 0.89 -16.81 19.47
N ALA A 191 -0.28 -16.77 20.10
CA ALA A 191 -1.19 -17.91 20.15
C ALA A 191 -1.75 -18.25 18.75
N TRP A 192 -2.10 -17.23 17.97
CA TRP A 192 -2.54 -17.43 16.59
C TRP A 192 -1.44 -17.98 15.69
N ALA A 193 -0.21 -17.45 15.81
CA ALA A 193 0.96 -17.94 15.10
C ALA A 193 1.23 -19.43 15.38
N GLN A 194 1.09 -19.87 16.64
CA GLN A 194 1.22 -21.29 17.01
C GLN A 194 0.17 -22.18 16.33
N THR A 195 -1.06 -21.68 16.20
CA THR A 195 -2.16 -22.36 15.51
C THR A 195 -1.85 -22.49 14.01
N LEU A 196 -1.46 -21.39 13.36
CA LEU A 196 -1.10 -21.40 11.94
C LEU A 196 0.17 -22.22 11.66
N ASN A 197 1.14 -22.23 12.57
CA ASN A 197 2.30 -23.13 12.48
C ASN A 197 1.90 -24.60 12.56
N THR A 198 0.95 -24.96 13.42
CA THR A 198 0.41 -26.31 13.47
C THR A 198 -0.33 -26.65 12.17
N ALA A 199 -1.15 -25.73 11.66
CA ALA A 199 -1.87 -25.89 10.40
C ALA A 199 -0.93 -26.10 9.20
N THR A 200 0.21 -25.41 9.16
CA THR A 200 1.23 -25.52 8.11
C THR A 200 2.18 -26.70 8.29
N LYS A 201 2.39 -27.21 9.50
CA LYS A 201 3.28 -28.38 9.74
C LYS A 201 2.53 -29.70 9.55
N SER A 202 1.29 -29.78 10.02
CA SER A 202 0.54 -31.05 10.05
C SER A 202 -0.98 -30.90 9.87
N GLY A 203 -1.49 -29.70 9.59
CA GLY A 203 -2.92 -29.45 9.40
C GLY A 203 -3.30 -29.15 7.96
N ILE A 204 -4.31 -28.28 7.79
CA ILE A 204 -4.97 -28.00 6.50
C ILE A 204 -4.04 -27.40 5.44
N TYR A 205 -2.92 -26.79 5.84
CA TYR A 205 -1.97 -26.16 4.94
C TYR A 205 -0.73 -27.03 4.68
N ALA A 206 -0.56 -28.15 5.37
CA ALA A 206 0.67 -28.93 5.34
C ALA A 206 1.07 -29.40 3.93
N SER A 207 0.10 -29.80 3.10
CA SER A 207 0.35 -30.23 1.72
C SER A 207 0.69 -29.06 0.76
N GLN A 208 0.39 -27.83 1.15
CA GLN A 208 0.53 -26.63 0.30
C GLN A 208 1.85 -25.90 0.54
N VAL A 209 2.39 -25.97 1.76
CA VAL A 209 3.60 -25.23 2.19
C VAL A 209 4.78 -25.38 1.23
N ALA A 210 5.04 -26.58 0.69
CA ALA A 210 6.14 -26.81 -0.23
C ALA A 210 6.00 -26.01 -1.54
N SER A 211 4.76 -25.71 -1.95
CA SER A 211 4.49 -24.88 -3.12
C SER A 211 4.64 -23.39 -2.83
N TRP A 212 4.39 -22.94 -1.60
CA TRP A 212 4.43 -21.52 -1.22
C TRP A 212 5.83 -20.90 -1.31
N THR A 213 6.88 -21.72 -1.12
CA THR A 213 8.28 -21.30 -1.20
C THR A 213 8.98 -21.75 -2.48
N LYS A 214 8.24 -22.38 -3.40
CA LYS A 214 8.79 -22.81 -4.69
C LYS A 214 9.10 -21.56 -5.54
N GLY A 215 10.30 -21.49 -6.09
CA GLY A 215 10.73 -20.38 -6.94
C GLY A 215 11.34 -19.20 -6.20
N LEU A 216 11.32 -19.21 -4.85
CA LEU A 216 11.97 -18.18 -4.05
C LEU A 216 13.47 -18.07 -4.37
N ASP A 217 13.91 -16.88 -4.79
CA ASP A 217 15.30 -16.57 -5.10
C ASP A 217 15.70 -15.20 -4.54
N VAL A 218 16.49 -15.19 -3.46
CA VAL A 218 17.02 -13.95 -2.86
C VAL A 218 18.02 -13.21 -3.76
N THR A 219 18.50 -13.83 -4.84
CA THR A 219 19.35 -13.18 -5.84
C THR A 219 18.56 -12.49 -6.94
N ASP A 220 17.24 -12.74 -7.02
CA ASP A 220 16.28 -12.02 -7.85
C ASP A 220 15.05 -11.64 -6.98
N PRO A 221 15.23 -10.67 -6.07
CA PRO A 221 14.21 -10.32 -5.09
C PRO A 221 12.99 -9.63 -5.72
N VAL A 222 13.15 -8.97 -6.87
CA VAL A 222 12.03 -8.33 -7.59
C VAL A 222 11.07 -9.37 -8.11
N THR A 223 11.57 -10.37 -8.87
CA THR A 223 10.72 -11.46 -9.37
C THR A 223 10.06 -12.22 -8.22
N THR A 224 10.81 -12.53 -7.16
CA THR A 224 10.28 -13.23 -5.98
C THR A 224 9.15 -12.46 -5.30
N ALA A 225 9.32 -11.15 -5.09
CA ALA A 225 8.29 -10.32 -4.45
C ALA A 225 7.09 -10.08 -5.38
N LEU A 226 7.31 -9.89 -6.68
CA LEU A 226 6.23 -9.72 -7.66
C LEU A 226 5.34 -10.96 -7.77
N ASP A 227 5.90 -12.17 -7.65
CA ASP A 227 5.13 -13.42 -7.57
C ASP A 227 4.21 -13.44 -6.34
N TRP A 228 4.66 -12.88 -5.19
CA TRP A 228 3.84 -12.78 -3.98
C TRP A 228 2.73 -11.75 -4.12
N ALA A 229 3.06 -10.55 -4.61
CA ALA A 229 2.09 -9.49 -4.90
C ALA A 229 1.01 -9.97 -5.87
N SER A 230 1.41 -10.64 -6.96
CA SER A 230 0.47 -11.18 -7.96
C SER A 230 -0.46 -12.25 -7.36
N GLU A 231 0.04 -13.09 -6.44
CA GLU A 231 -0.79 -14.09 -5.77
C GLU A 231 -1.78 -13.44 -4.78
N ALA A 232 -1.36 -12.39 -4.06
CA ALA A 232 -2.21 -11.65 -3.14
C ALA A 232 -3.28 -10.81 -3.87
N ASN A 233 -2.88 -10.06 -4.89
CA ASN A 233 -3.78 -9.27 -5.77
C ASN A 233 -4.88 -10.15 -6.41
N ALA A 234 -4.61 -11.40 -6.77
CA ALA A 234 -5.65 -12.30 -7.28
C ALA A 234 -6.81 -12.55 -6.28
N TYR A 235 -6.58 -12.37 -4.98
CA TYR A 235 -7.65 -12.40 -3.98
C TYR A 235 -8.53 -11.15 -3.99
N VAL A 236 -8.10 -10.04 -4.59
CA VAL A 236 -8.94 -8.85 -4.78
C VAL A 236 -10.17 -9.21 -5.63
N CYS A 237 -9.94 -9.79 -6.81
CA CYS A 237 -11.01 -10.22 -7.71
C CYS A 237 -11.80 -11.42 -7.20
N SER A 238 -11.19 -12.34 -6.46
CA SER A 238 -11.87 -13.59 -6.07
C SER A 238 -12.55 -13.52 -4.70
N THR A 239 -12.12 -12.64 -3.81
CA THR A 239 -12.57 -12.61 -2.41
C THR A 239 -12.86 -11.20 -1.89
N VAL A 240 -11.98 -10.22 -2.11
CA VAL A 240 -12.15 -8.87 -1.54
C VAL A 240 -13.37 -8.18 -2.14
N MET A 241 -13.51 -8.18 -3.46
CA MET A 241 -14.62 -7.54 -4.17
C MET A 241 -15.11 -8.36 -5.39
N PRO A 242 -15.47 -9.65 -5.25
CA PRO A 242 -15.84 -10.51 -6.38
C PRO A 242 -17.08 -10.06 -7.14
N ASN A 243 -17.90 -9.19 -6.53
CA ASN A 243 -19.08 -8.60 -7.13
C ASN A 243 -18.94 -7.08 -7.34
N GLY A 244 -17.71 -6.56 -7.29
CA GLY A 244 -17.36 -5.14 -7.45
C GLY A 244 -17.52 -4.30 -6.17
N GLN A 245 -16.99 -3.07 -6.22
CA GLN A 245 -17.00 -2.10 -5.11
C GLN A 245 -18.41 -1.83 -4.56
N ALA A 246 -19.40 -1.66 -5.43
CA ALA A 246 -20.78 -1.39 -5.02
C ALA A 246 -21.41 -2.52 -4.17
N ALA A 247 -20.82 -3.71 -4.14
CA ALA A 247 -21.28 -4.81 -3.29
C ALA A 247 -20.72 -4.75 -1.86
N VAL A 248 -19.71 -3.91 -1.60
CA VAL A 248 -19.03 -3.77 -0.30
C VAL A 248 -19.20 -2.38 0.31
N GLU A 249 -19.29 -1.35 -0.52
CA GLU A 249 -19.43 0.05 -0.10
C GLU A 249 -20.76 0.31 0.63
N ASP A 250 -20.69 1.01 1.77
CA ASP A 250 -21.82 1.29 2.67
C ASP A 250 -22.53 0.04 3.23
N VAL A 251 -21.89 -1.13 3.20
CA VAL A 251 -22.45 -2.40 3.71
C VAL A 251 -21.84 -2.78 5.06
N ASP A 252 -22.62 -3.41 5.95
CA ASP A 252 -22.05 -4.10 7.13
C ASP A 252 -21.41 -5.44 6.72
N LEU A 253 -20.08 -5.46 6.70
CA LEU A 253 -19.27 -6.58 6.24
C LEU A 253 -18.94 -7.61 7.34
N SER A 254 -19.51 -7.45 8.54
CA SER A 254 -19.24 -8.36 9.67
C SER A 254 -20.00 -9.70 9.60
N GLY A 255 -20.92 -9.85 8.63
CA GLY A 255 -21.72 -11.05 8.40
C GLY A 255 -21.11 -12.04 7.40
N ALA A 256 -21.80 -12.25 6.27
CA ALA A 256 -21.40 -13.22 5.26
C ALA A 256 -20.03 -12.91 4.62
N TYR A 257 -19.74 -11.62 4.42
CA TYR A 257 -18.45 -11.16 3.89
C TYR A 257 -17.28 -11.60 4.77
N TYR A 258 -17.34 -11.33 6.08
CA TYR A 258 -16.36 -11.79 7.07
C TYR A 258 -16.13 -13.31 6.98
N ALA A 259 -17.20 -14.11 6.86
CA ALA A 259 -17.09 -15.57 6.80
C ALA A 259 -16.32 -16.06 5.58
N SER A 260 -16.39 -15.37 4.44
CA SER A 260 -15.53 -15.65 3.28
C SER A 260 -14.12 -15.10 3.45
N ALA A 261 -13.98 -13.85 3.89
CA ALA A 261 -12.71 -13.14 3.93
C ALA A 261 -11.72 -13.76 4.93
N ILE A 262 -12.19 -14.22 6.10
CA ILE A 262 -11.30 -14.72 7.16
C ILE A 262 -10.45 -15.92 6.71
N SER A 263 -11.00 -16.79 5.85
CA SER A 263 -10.26 -17.94 5.33
C SER A 263 -9.06 -17.53 4.47
N VAL A 264 -9.18 -16.41 3.74
CA VAL A 264 -8.09 -15.84 2.94
C VAL A 264 -7.11 -15.09 3.84
N VAL A 265 -7.59 -14.33 4.82
CA VAL A 265 -6.74 -13.66 5.82
C VAL A 265 -5.82 -14.66 6.54
N GLU A 266 -6.36 -15.77 7.05
CA GLU A 266 -5.56 -16.81 7.71
C GLU A 266 -4.53 -17.43 6.77
N LEU A 267 -4.92 -17.69 5.51
CA LEU A 267 -4.04 -18.26 4.49
C LEU A 267 -2.88 -17.31 4.15
N GLN A 268 -3.17 -16.02 3.97
CA GLN A 268 -2.18 -15.01 3.61
C GLN A 268 -1.20 -14.74 4.75
N ILE A 269 -1.66 -14.67 6.01
CA ILE A 269 -0.78 -14.56 7.18
C ILE A 269 0.11 -15.81 7.32
N ALA A 270 -0.44 -17.01 7.10
CA ALA A 270 0.34 -18.24 7.11
C ALA A 270 1.40 -18.25 6.00
N ARG A 271 1.04 -17.86 4.78
CA ARG A 271 1.97 -17.74 3.64
C ARG A 271 3.08 -16.74 3.92
N ALA A 272 2.74 -15.54 4.37
CA ALA A 272 3.69 -14.48 4.71
C ALA A 272 4.71 -14.97 5.74
N GLY A 273 4.26 -15.60 6.84
CA GLY A 273 5.17 -16.10 7.87
C GLY A 273 6.07 -17.25 7.39
N VAL A 274 5.55 -18.17 6.57
CA VAL A 274 6.33 -19.26 5.97
C VAL A 274 7.36 -18.72 4.98
N ARG A 275 6.96 -17.78 4.12
CA ARG A 275 7.84 -17.14 3.13
C ARG A 275 8.90 -16.27 3.80
N LEU A 276 8.55 -15.49 4.81
CA LEU A 276 9.49 -14.69 5.58
C LEU A 276 10.59 -15.57 6.20
N ALA A 277 10.23 -16.70 6.83
CA ALA A 277 11.24 -17.63 7.35
C ALA A 277 12.16 -18.17 6.26
N ALA A 278 11.59 -18.66 5.15
CA ALA A 278 12.37 -19.21 4.05
C ALA A 278 13.27 -18.16 3.38
N TYR A 279 12.78 -16.92 3.26
CA TYR A 279 13.49 -15.80 2.67
C TYR A 279 14.66 -15.36 3.56
N LEU A 280 14.44 -15.21 4.87
CA LEU A 280 15.51 -14.89 5.82
C LEU A 280 16.55 -16.02 5.93
N ASP A 281 16.13 -17.29 5.91
CA ASP A 281 17.04 -18.44 5.85
C ASP A 281 17.91 -18.39 4.58
N ALA A 282 17.31 -18.05 3.44
CA ALA A 282 18.02 -17.90 2.18
C ALA A 282 19.00 -16.71 2.20
N ILE A 283 18.62 -15.56 2.79
CA ILE A 283 19.51 -14.40 2.98
C ILE A 283 20.70 -14.77 3.87
N ALA A 284 20.43 -15.32 5.07
CA ALA A 284 21.47 -15.65 6.05
C ALA A 284 22.48 -16.68 5.49
N LYS A 285 22.00 -17.65 4.71
CA LYS A 285 22.86 -18.65 4.05
C LYS A 285 23.69 -18.07 2.90
N ASN A 286 23.17 -17.08 2.17
CA ASN A 286 23.77 -16.57 0.92
C ASN A 286 24.43 -15.20 1.05
N GLN A 287 24.68 -14.68 2.27
CA GLN A 287 25.28 -13.34 2.49
C GLN A 287 26.46 -13.04 1.56
N LYS A 288 27.45 -13.93 1.46
CA LYS A 288 28.63 -13.74 0.58
C LYS A 288 28.27 -13.56 -0.90
N VAL A 289 27.25 -14.25 -1.38
CA VAL A 289 26.79 -14.16 -2.78
C VAL A 289 26.05 -12.84 -2.98
N LEU A 290 25.16 -12.48 -2.05
CA LEU A 290 24.37 -11.26 -2.10
C LEU A 290 25.27 -10.01 -2.00
N THR A 291 26.24 -9.99 -1.08
CA THR A 291 27.24 -8.90 -0.99
C THR A 291 28.05 -8.75 -2.28
N LYS A 292 28.35 -9.83 -3.00
CA LYS A 292 29.11 -9.75 -4.25
C LYS A 292 28.27 -9.33 -5.46
N ARG A 293 27.01 -9.78 -5.52
CA ARG A 293 26.14 -9.60 -6.70
C ARG A 293 25.32 -8.33 -6.65
N LEU A 294 24.87 -7.93 -5.47
CA LEU A 294 23.85 -6.91 -5.32
C LEU A 294 24.40 -5.62 -4.67
N VAL A 295 25.31 -5.73 -3.70
CA VAL A 295 25.87 -4.55 -3.03
C VAL A 295 26.81 -3.81 -4.00
N GLN A 296 26.39 -2.62 -4.46
CA GLN A 296 27.22 -1.68 -5.20
C GLN A 296 28.02 -0.79 -4.23
N ASP A 297 29.19 -0.30 -4.67
CA ASP A 297 30.12 0.49 -3.84
C ASP A 297 29.54 1.85 -3.41
N ASP A 298 28.63 2.43 -4.21
CA ASP A 298 27.88 3.64 -3.88
C ASP A 298 26.43 3.26 -3.52
N VAL A 299 26.10 3.28 -2.22
CA VAL A 299 24.77 2.91 -1.75
C VAL A 299 23.81 4.10 -1.92
N ASP A 300 22.96 4.05 -2.93
CA ASP A 300 21.78 4.91 -2.96
C ASP A 300 20.81 4.52 -1.83
N MET A 301 20.82 5.36 -0.80
CA MET A 301 20.00 5.20 0.40
C MET A 301 18.50 5.26 0.13
N SER A 302 18.09 5.82 -1.01
CA SER A 302 16.68 5.95 -1.39
C SER A 302 16.14 4.72 -2.13
N GLY A 303 17.02 3.86 -2.66
CA GLY A 303 16.61 2.77 -3.55
C GLY A 303 16.16 3.23 -4.94
N ALA A 304 16.49 4.47 -5.34
CA ALA A 304 16.20 5.00 -6.67
C ALA A 304 16.86 4.18 -7.79
N ASP A 305 18.00 3.55 -7.53
CA ASP A 305 18.67 2.62 -8.46
C ASP A 305 17.86 1.33 -8.74
N LEU A 306 16.83 1.04 -7.93
CA LEU A 306 15.93 -0.11 -8.09
C LEU A 306 14.56 0.29 -8.64
N LEU A 307 14.32 1.58 -8.86
CA LEU A 307 13.12 2.06 -9.51
C LEU A 307 13.17 1.73 -11.00
N PRO A 308 12.02 1.48 -11.64
CA PRO A 308 11.97 1.35 -13.09
C PRO A 308 12.55 2.61 -13.75
N ASP A 309 13.22 2.45 -14.89
CA ASP A 309 13.75 3.56 -15.68
C ASP A 309 12.67 4.65 -15.84
N THR A 310 13.00 5.92 -15.59
CA THR A 310 12.07 7.03 -15.78
C THR A 310 11.59 7.00 -17.23
N ARG A 311 10.35 6.56 -17.47
CA ARG A 311 9.79 6.58 -18.82
C ARG A 311 9.78 8.04 -19.29
N PRO A 312 10.43 8.39 -20.41
CA PRO A 312 10.08 9.64 -21.09
C PRO A 312 8.59 9.56 -21.37
N LEU A 313 7.82 10.60 -20.99
CA LEU A 313 6.37 10.68 -21.20
C LEU A 313 6.04 10.11 -22.58
N SER A 314 5.51 8.89 -22.61
CA SER A 314 5.20 8.25 -23.88
C SER A 314 4.08 9.09 -24.50
N LYS A 315 4.10 9.23 -25.83
CA LYS A 315 3.02 9.88 -26.60
C LYS A 315 1.68 9.12 -26.50
N ALA A 316 1.55 8.18 -25.57
CA ALA A 316 0.43 7.29 -25.37
C ALA A 316 -0.23 7.54 -23.98
N LYS A 317 -0.88 8.68 -23.83
CA LYS A 317 -2.07 8.83 -22.96
C LYS A 317 -3.29 9.24 -23.80
N LEU A 318 -3.42 8.61 -24.97
CA LEU A 318 -4.48 8.91 -25.96
C LEU A 318 -5.45 7.74 -26.20
N ASN A 319 -5.24 6.57 -25.57
CA ASN A 319 -6.05 5.37 -25.82
C ASN A 319 -6.68 4.75 -24.54
N ASP A 320 -6.72 5.50 -23.44
CA ASP A 320 -7.51 5.11 -22.26
C ASP A 320 -8.91 5.75 -22.38
N PRO A 321 -10.00 4.96 -22.49
CA PRO A 321 -11.36 5.46 -22.56
C PRO A 321 -11.87 6.10 -21.25
N GLU A 322 -11.22 5.84 -20.12
CA GLU A 322 -11.56 6.42 -18.80
C GLU A 322 -10.60 7.52 -18.34
N TRP A 323 -9.51 7.77 -19.08
CA TRP A 323 -8.71 8.96 -18.86
C TRP A 323 -9.54 10.21 -19.14
N ARG A 324 -9.72 11.05 -18.11
CA ARG A 324 -10.38 12.35 -18.25
C ARG A 324 -9.45 13.44 -17.75
N CYS A 325 -9.20 14.43 -18.61
CA CYS A 325 -8.49 15.67 -18.26
C CYS A 325 -9.01 16.32 -16.97
N ARG A 326 -10.29 16.09 -16.65
CA ARG A 326 -11.00 16.51 -15.44
C ARG A 326 -10.28 16.14 -14.13
N THR A 327 -9.91 14.87 -13.96
CA THR A 327 -9.34 14.35 -12.70
C THR A 327 -7.94 14.92 -12.46
N TRP A 328 -7.15 15.05 -13.53
CA TRP A 328 -5.84 15.68 -13.46
C TRP A 328 -5.92 17.15 -13.07
N ILE A 329 -6.84 17.92 -13.67
CA ILE A 329 -7.00 19.34 -13.34
C ILE A 329 -7.48 19.53 -11.90
N LYS A 330 -8.42 18.69 -11.41
CA LYS A 330 -8.85 18.67 -10.01
C LYS A 330 -7.65 18.55 -9.07
N ASN A 331 -6.80 17.55 -9.29
CA ASN A 331 -5.67 17.26 -8.41
C ASN A 331 -4.62 18.38 -8.48
N ALA A 332 -4.33 18.90 -9.67
CA ALA A 332 -3.40 20.02 -9.83
C ALA A 332 -3.86 21.29 -9.08
N LEU A 333 -5.16 21.60 -9.10
CA LEU A 333 -5.71 22.78 -8.40
C LEU A 333 -5.68 22.63 -6.88
N VAL A 334 -5.93 21.42 -6.37
CA VAL A 334 -5.81 21.12 -4.94
C VAL A 334 -4.37 21.31 -4.46
N GLU A 335 -3.39 20.85 -5.23
CA GLU A 335 -1.97 21.05 -4.88
C GLU A 335 -1.54 22.52 -4.98
N LEU A 336 -2.06 23.27 -5.96
CA LEU A 336 -1.81 24.72 -6.07
C LEU A 336 -2.42 25.51 -4.90
N GLU A 337 -3.61 25.13 -4.43
CA GLU A 337 -4.22 25.73 -3.25
C GLU A 337 -3.41 25.46 -1.97
N LYS A 338 -2.83 24.26 -1.85
CA LYS A 338 -1.96 23.86 -0.73
C LYS A 338 -0.62 24.60 -0.71
N ASP A 339 0.01 24.79 -1.87
CA ASP A 339 1.31 25.46 -1.97
C ASP A 339 1.21 26.95 -1.58
N GLY A 340 0.07 27.59 -1.83
CA GLY A 340 -0.18 28.98 -1.41
C GLY A 340 0.71 30.03 -2.08
N GLN A 341 1.59 29.62 -3.00
CA GLN A 341 2.51 30.49 -3.75
C GLN A 341 1.92 31.01 -5.06
N VAL A 342 0.63 30.74 -5.32
CA VAL A 342 -0.04 31.17 -6.55
C VAL A 342 -0.07 32.70 -6.61
N VAL A 343 0.64 33.23 -7.62
CA VAL A 343 0.86 34.67 -7.79
C VAL A 343 -0.42 35.31 -8.37
N ARG A 344 -1.19 36.03 -7.53
CA ARG A 344 -2.40 36.87 -7.81
C ARG A 344 -3.78 36.22 -7.56
N THR A 345 -4.83 36.96 -7.93
CA THR A 345 -6.25 36.57 -7.96
C THR A 345 -6.46 35.41 -8.94
N ALA A 346 -6.89 34.26 -8.44
CA ALA A 346 -7.27 33.09 -9.22
C ALA A 346 -8.43 32.36 -8.53
N GLN A 347 -9.28 31.67 -9.29
CA GLN A 347 -10.26 30.73 -8.75
C GLN A 347 -9.61 29.34 -8.74
N LEU A 348 -9.48 28.73 -7.56
CA LEU A 348 -8.85 27.41 -7.39
C LEU A 348 -9.85 26.31 -6.98
N SER A 349 -11.07 26.67 -6.58
CA SER A 349 -12.08 25.69 -6.19
C SER A 349 -12.51 24.84 -7.39
N TRP A 350 -12.10 23.57 -7.39
CA TRP A 350 -12.47 22.61 -8.43
C TRP A 350 -13.99 22.53 -8.63
N GLU A 351 -14.76 22.51 -7.54
CA GLU A 351 -16.22 22.46 -7.60
C GLU A 351 -16.81 23.67 -8.36
N LYS A 352 -16.29 24.88 -8.13
CA LYS A 352 -16.72 26.09 -8.84
C LYS A 352 -16.28 26.07 -10.29
N ILE A 353 -15.02 25.72 -10.56
CA ILE A 353 -14.45 25.65 -11.91
C ILE A 353 -15.22 24.67 -12.78
N GLU A 354 -15.45 23.47 -12.26
CA GLU A 354 -16.18 22.45 -12.98
C GLU A 354 -17.62 22.88 -13.28
N ARG A 355 -18.33 23.40 -12.26
CA ARG A 355 -19.71 23.85 -12.42
C ARG A 355 -19.82 24.96 -13.46
N THR A 356 -18.98 25.99 -13.37
CA THR A 356 -18.97 27.11 -14.32
C THR A 356 -18.62 26.66 -15.73
N ALA A 357 -17.64 25.76 -15.89
CA ALA A 357 -17.27 25.24 -17.21
C ALA A 357 -18.43 24.44 -17.85
N ARG A 358 -19.11 23.60 -17.07
CA ARG A 358 -20.30 22.84 -17.52
C ARG A 358 -21.44 23.76 -17.92
N ASP A 359 -21.76 24.73 -17.08
CA ASP A 359 -22.84 25.70 -17.33
C ASP A 359 -22.55 26.54 -18.57
N TYR A 360 -21.31 27.03 -18.72
CA TYR A 360 -20.88 27.76 -19.91
C TYR A 360 -21.03 26.93 -21.18
N VAL A 361 -20.49 25.70 -21.22
CA VAL A 361 -20.58 24.82 -22.39
C VAL A 361 -22.04 24.49 -22.72
N ALA A 362 -22.87 24.21 -21.71
CA ALA A 362 -24.29 23.92 -21.89
C ALA A 362 -25.04 25.11 -22.51
N GLN A 363 -24.82 26.32 -21.99
CA GLN A 363 -25.44 27.54 -22.51
C GLN A 363 -25.04 27.81 -23.97
N LYS A 364 -23.75 27.65 -24.32
CA LYS A 364 -23.27 27.89 -25.68
C LYS A 364 -23.71 26.81 -26.66
N THR A 365 -23.82 25.57 -26.21
CA THR A 365 -24.41 24.47 -26.99
C THR A 365 -25.87 24.76 -27.29
N ALA A 366 -26.65 25.17 -26.30
CA ALA A 366 -28.06 25.55 -26.48
C ALA A 366 -28.22 26.77 -27.41
N ALA A 367 -27.25 27.70 -27.41
CA ALA A 367 -27.21 28.83 -28.33
C ALA A 367 -26.74 28.46 -29.75
N GLY A 368 -26.52 27.17 -30.05
CA GLY A 368 -26.16 26.67 -31.38
C GLY A 368 -24.71 26.94 -31.79
N ARG A 369 -23.85 27.39 -30.86
CA ARG A 369 -22.47 27.81 -31.18
C ARG A 369 -21.69 26.72 -31.90
N TYR A 370 -21.72 25.49 -31.41
CA TYR A 370 -20.89 24.40 -31.94
C TYR A 370 -21.45 23.74 -33.22
N GLN A 371 -22.50 24.30 -33.82
CA GLN A 371 -23.10 23.81 -35.07
C GLN A 371 -22.63 24.59 -36.30
N GLN A 372 -21.86 25.67 -36.12
CA GLN A 372 -21.30 26.47 -37.21
C GLN A 372 -19.88 26.01 -37.51
N GLU A 373 -19.64 25.52 -38.73
CA GLU A 373 -18.34 24.98 -39.18
C GLU A 373 -17.20 26.02 -39.14
N ASP A 374 -17.54 27.31 -39.14
CA ASP A 374 -16.59 28.43 -39.22
C ASP A 374 -15.84 28.75 -37.91
N ILE A 375 -16.19 28.13 -36.78
CA ILE A 375 -15.55 28.44 -35.46
C ILE A 375 -14.18 27.77 -35.30
N ILE A 376 -13.81 26.84 -36.20
CA ILE A 376 -12.55 26.09 -36.09
C ILE A 376 -11.32 26.96 -36.45
N ALA A 377 -11.51 28.13 -37.07
CA ALA A 377 -10.44 28.97 -37.61
C ALA A 377 -10.09 30.24 -36.79
N GLU A 378 -10.84 30.58 -35.74
CA GLU A 378 -10.59 31.78 -34.91
C GLU A 378 -10.05 31.41 -33.50
N PRO A 379 -9.40 32.36 -32.78
CA PRO A 379 -9.04 32.15 -31.39
C PRO A 379 -10.28 31.74 -30.58
N ARG A 380 -10.16 30.68 -29.80
CA ARG A 380 -11.31 30.09 -29.09
C ARG A 380 -11.76 31.01 -27.96
N PRO A 381 -13.04 31.42 -27.89
CA PRO A 381 -13.55 32.17 -26.76
C PRO A 381 -13.39 31.39 -25.45
N MET A 382 -12.72 31.99 -24.48
CA MET A 382 -12.52 31.47 -23.13
C MET A 382 -13.45 32.18 -22.15
N TRP A 383 -13.83 31.51 -21.06
CA TRP A 383 -14.56 32.15 -19.96
C TRP A 383 -13.58 32.60 -18.90
N ASP A 384 -13.54 33.90 -18.64
CA ASP A 384 -12.79 34.46 -17.51
C ASP A 384 -13.67 34.35 -16.25
N MET A 385 -13.27 33.49 -15.33
CA MET A 385 -13.99 33.25 -14.07
C MET A 385 -13.81 34.37 -13.04
N LEU A 386 -12.84 35.26 -13.21
CA LEU A 386 -12.61 36.39 -12.31
C LEU A 386 -13.41 37.60 -12.74
N GLU A 387 -13.53 37.80 -14.06
CA GLU A 387 -14.30 38.91 -14.65
C GLU A 387 -15.73 38.52 -15.05
N GLU A 388 -16.10 37.25 -14.85
CA GLU A 388 -17.40 36.64 -15.17
C GLU A 388 -17.87 36.96 -16.60
N LYS A 389 -16.95 36.91 -17.57
CA LYS A 389 -17.24 37.22 -18.97
C LYS A 389 -16.45 36.34 -19.93
N GLU A 390 -16.97 36.25 -21.15
CA GLU A 390 -16.28 35.61 -22.25
C GLU A 390 -15.21 36.55 -22.82
N THR A 391 -14.01 36.03 -23.04
CA THR A 391 -12.88 36.72 -23.65
C THR A 391 -12.41 35.94 -24.86
N VAL A 392 -11.87 36.62 -25.86
CA VAL A 392 -11.24 35.99 -27.03
C VAL A 392 -9.78 36.41 -27.00
N PRO A 393 -8.82 35.47 -26.87
CA PRO A 393 -7.41 35.79 -26.75
C PRO A 393 -6.79 36.35 -28.03
#